data_AF-A0A2V9UDY6-F1
#
_entry.id   AF-A0A2V9UDY6-F1
#
_cell.length_a   1.000
_cell.length_b   1.000
_cell.length_c   1.000
_cell.angle_alpha   90.00
_cell.angle_beta   90.00
_cell.angle_gamma   90.00
#
_symmetry.space_group_name_H-M   'P 1'
#
loop_
_entity.id
_entity.type
_entity.pdbx_description
1 polymer ?
#
loop_
_entity_poly.entity_id
_entity_poly.type
_entity_poly.pdbx_seq_one_letter_code
_entity_poly.pdbx_strand_id
1 'polypeptide(L)'
;MDPAAAEIARTKYKLSFSSEKDKDVVIFECQGRTRIVSVGELSELDTSALMSGKSQEIKRTHFKGEMMFTSAILGVSNPRQLKACYVQGHGEHDLESDNKLMGYSKFNELLRDNNIQVQPLRLDGPGEVPDCQLMIIAGPKTAFLPEELAKLDQYLKQGGRLWVLFNYEAVEQPTGLEQFLQSWGVEVGRNAVIDPEHTVTRYDMVVSQFGGHAVSKPLLQSHLYMLLPRTVAKMKTSGSDAPQVEVLATTGERGRVITDIRKGEMHPSQGDFVGTVPVMAAVEKGGLRGVNADRGASRLVVVGDSVFLGNETIEKLANRQFAHLALNWLVARNELLGALAPRPIKEYKLIVTKSQMTNLRWGLLAGMPGSVLLLGGLVWFRRRH
;
A
#
# COMPACT_ATOMS: atom_id res chain seq x y z
N MET A 1 -34.20 -6.60 10.46
CA MET A 1 -33.42 -5.40 10.83
C MET A 1 -34.36 -4.45 11.53
N ASP A 2 -34.01 -3.96 12.72
CA ASP A 2 -34.76 -2.94 13.45
C ASP A 2 -34.35 -1.54 12.94
N PRO A 3 -35.20 -0.84 12.17
CA PRO A 3 -34.86 0.46 11.60
C PRO A 3 -34.66 1.54 12.67
N ALA A 4 -35.32 1.43 13.82
CA ALA A 4 -35.21 2.39 14.90
C ALA A 4 -33.84 2.29 15.59
N ALA A 5 -33.36 1.06 15.83
CA ALA A 5 -32.02 0.82 16.36
C ALA A 5 -30.92 1.35 15.41
N ALA A 6 -31.11 1.21 14.09
CA ALA A 6 -30.17 1.73 13.10
C ALA A 6 -30.10 3.27 13.11
N GLU A 7 -31.24 3.96 13.23
CA GLU A 7 -31.28 5.42 13.28
C GLU A 7 -30.67 5.96 14.60
N ILE A 8 -30.91 5.28 15.73
CA ILE A 8 -30.26 5.60 17.02
C ILE A 8 -28.74 5.47 16.90
N ALA A 9 -28.23 4.39 16.30
CA ALA A 9 -26.80 4.21 16.07
C ALA A 9 -26.24 5.30 15.15
N ARG A 10 -26.97 5.65 14.08
CA ARG A 10 -26.59 6.72 13.15
C ARG A 10 -26.41 8.05 13.85
N THR A 11 -27.36 8.43 14.70
CA THR A 11 -27.27 9.68 15.49
C THR A 11 -26.15 9.60 16.53
N LYS A 12 -26.04 8.51 17.29
CA LYS A 12 -25.03 8.33 18.35
C LYS A 12 -23.60 8.46 17.80
N TYR A 13 -23.31 7.80 16.69
CA TYR A 13 -21.97 7.76 16.11
C TYR A 13 -21.74 8.79 15.00
N LYS A 14 -22.69 9.72 14.79
CA LYS A 14 -22.62 10.78 13.78
C LYS A 14 -22.27 10.25 12.38
N LEU A 15 -22.88 9.13 11.99
CA LEU A 15 -22.59 8.48 10.72
C LEU A 15 -23.13 9.33 9.57
N SER A 16 -22.22 9.79 8.72
CA SER A 16 -22.53 10.45 7.45
C SER A 16 -22.11 9.52 6.31
N PHE A 17 -23.05 9.22 5.41
CA PHE A 17 -22.81 8.30 4.30
C PHE A 17 -22.82 9.09 3.00
N SER A 18 -21.70 9.05 2.28
CA SER A 18 -21.51 9.72 0.99
C SER A 18 -22.19 8.97 -0.16
N SER A 19 -22.39 7.66 -0.01
CA SER A 19 -23.01 6.79 -1.00
C SER A 19 -23.86 5.68 -0.35
N GLU A 20 -24.72 5.03 -1.15
CA GLU A 20 -25.50 3.87 -0.69
C GLU A 20 -24.64 2.68 -0.24
N LYS A 21 -23.42 2.56 -0.79
CA LYS A 21 -22.49 1.47 -0.45
C LYS A 21 -21.82 1.66 0.92
N ASP A 22 -21.90 2.86 1.48
CA ASP A 22 -21.31 3.19 2.78
C ASP A 22 -22.28 2.95 3.94
N LYS A 23 -23.56 2.65 3.65
CA LYS A 23 -24.62 2.45 4.66
C LYS A 23 -24.38 1.21 5.53
N ASP A 24 -23.70 0.20 5.00
CA ASP A 24 -23.37 -1.01 5.74
C ASP A 24 -22.03 -0.81 6.46
N VAL A 25 -22.07 -0.71 7.79
CA VAL A 25 -20.89 -0.49 8.62
C VAL A 25 -20.84 -1.45 9.81
N VAL A 26 -19.63 -1.72 10.28
CA VAL A 26 -19.36 -2.38 11.56
C VAL A 26 -18.73 -1.36 12.51
N ILE A 27 -19.31 -1.21 13.70
CA ILE A 27 -18.89 -0.23 14.70
C ILE A 27 -18.23 -0.97 15.87
N PHE A 28 -17.01 -0.58 16.19
CA PHE A 28 -16.25 -1.05 17.34
C PHE A 28 -16.22 0.07 18.37
N GLU A 29 -16.70 -0.17 19.60
CA GLU A 29 -16.67 0.80 20.70
C GLU A 29 -16.07 0.16 21.95
N CYS A 30 -15.11 0.83 22.59
CA CYS A 30 -14.58 0.44 23.89
C CYS A 30 -14.17 1.68 24.69
N GLN A 31 -14.71 1.82 25.91
CA GLN A 31 -14.41 2.93 26.82
C GLN A 31 -14.51 4.33 26.15
N GLY A 32 -15.57 4.56 25.37
CA GLY A 32 -15.84 5.82 24.67
C GLY A 32 -15.03 6.04 23.39
N ARG A 33 -14.08 5.15 23.05
CA ARG A 33 -13.36 5.17 21.77
C ARG A 33 -14.16 4.38 20.75
N THR A 34 -14.27 4.93 19.54
CA THR A 34 -15.06 4.34 18.46
C THR A 34 -14.23 4.20 17.19
N ARG A 35 -14.38 3.08 16.48
CA ARG A 35 -13.87 2.88 15.11
C ARG A 35 -14.99 2.30 14.25
N ILE A 36 -15.15 2.82 13.03
CA ILE A 36 -16.20 2.43 12.09
C ILE A 36 -15.55 1.88 10.84
N VAL A 37 -15.92 0.67 10.43
CA VAL A 37 -15.42 0.04 9.21
C VAL A 37 -16.59 -0.15 8.25
N SER A 38 -16.55 0.49 7.10
CA SER A 38 -17.58 0.31 6.06
C SER A 38 -17.38 -1.02 5.32
N VAL A 39 -18.47 -1.61 4.80
CA VAL A 39 -18.40 -2.82 3.97
C VAL A 39 -17.60 -2.58 2.69
N GLY A 40 -17.57 -1.34 2.18
CA GLY A 40 -16.70 -0.95 1.07
C GLY A 40 -15.22 -1.18 1.36
N GLU A 41 -14.78 -0.91 2.60
CA GLU A 41 -13.38 -1.12 3.03
C GLU A 41 -13.00 -2.59 3.19
N LEU A 42 -13.98 -3.50 3.31
CA LEU A 42 -13.74 -4.93 3.55
C LEU A 42 -13.33 -5.69 2.28
N SER A 43 -13.35 -5.07 1.10
CA SER A 43 -13.03 -5.74 -0.16
C SER A 43 -12.03 -4.95 -0.99
N GLU A 44 -11.05 -5.64 -1.58
CA GLU A 44 -10.28 -5.08 -2.68
C GLU A 44 -11.05 -5.22 -3.99
N LEU A 45 -11.06 -4.15 -4.76
CA LEU A 45 -11.62 -4.13 -6.10
C LEU A 45 -10.47 -4.13 -7.11
N ASP A 46 -10.43 -5.12 -7.98
CA ASP A 46 -9.61 -5.09 -9.18
C ASP A 46 -10.30 -4.22 -10.23
N THR A 47 -9.73 -3.04 -10.44
CA THR A 47 -10.14 -2.07 -11.44
C THR A 47 -9.22 -2.09 -12.67
N SER A 48 -8.23 -2.98 -12.75
CA SER A 48 -7.26 -3.01 -13.85
C SER A 48 -7.94 -3.15 -15.22
N ALA A 49 -8.97 -3.99 -15.32
CA ALA A 49 -9.74 -4.19 -16.55
C ALA A 49 -10.61 -2.98 -16.94
N LEU A 50 -11.06 -2.21 -15.95
CA LEU A 50 -11.79 -0.94 -16.11
C LEU A 50 -10.84 0.16 -16.58
N MET A 51 -9.67 0.27 -15.94
CA MET A 51 -8.64 1.25 -16.27
C MET A 51 -8.01 1.01 -17.66
N SER A 52 -7.94 -0.24 -18.11
CA SER A 52 -7.46 -0.57 -19.46
C SER A 52 -8.52 -0.45 -20.56
N GLY A 53 -9.75 -0.02 -20.24
CA GLY A 53 -10.88 0.07 -21.18
C GLY A 53 -11.32 -1.28 -21.78
N LYS A 54 -10.87 -2.41 -21.22
CA LYS A 54 -11.12 -3.76 -21.77
C LYS A 54 -12.41 -4.38 -21.24
N SER A 55 -12.91 -3.94 -20.08
CA SER A 55 -14.13 -4.44 -19.46
C SER A 55 -14.70 -3.43 -18.47
N GLN A 56 -16.03 -3.43 -18.27
CA GLN A 56 -16.67 -2.67 -17.19
C GLN A 56 -16.82 -3.48 -15.89
N GLU A 57 -16.31 -4.71 -15.84
CA GLU A 57 -16.38 -5.54 -14.63
C GLU A 57 -15.42 -5.03 -13.55
N ILE A 58 -15.98 -4.57 -12.42
CA ILE A 58 -15.26 -4.37 -11.17
C ILE A 58 -15.31 -5.70 -10.40
N LYS A 59 -14.18 -6.39 -10.25
CA LYS A 59 -14.11 -7.67 -9.53
C LYS A 59 -13.67 -7.45 -8.10
N ARG A 60 -14.34 -8.09 -7.13
CA ARG A 60 -13.81 -8.20 -5.76
C ARG A 60 -12.72 -9.28 -5.76
N THR A 61 -11.48 -8.90 -5.48
CA THR A 61 -10.34 -9.85 -5.52
C THR A 61 -10.02 -10.43 -4.15
N HIS A 62 -10.05 -9.59 -3.12
CA HIS A 62 -9.66 -10.01 -1.77
C HIS A 62 -10.61 -9.49 -0.71
N PHE A 63 -10.83 -10.30 0.34
CA PHE A 63 -11.56 -9.90 1.54
C PHE A 63 -10.58 -9.47 2.64
N LYS A 64 -10.73 -8.23 3.13
CA LYS A 64 -9.89 -7.55 4.13
C LYS A 64 -10.47 -7.56 5.55
N GLY A 65 -11.59 -8.26 5.78
CA GLY A 65 -12.34 -8.10 7.03
C GLY A 65 -11.58 -8.47 8.30
N GLU A 66 -10.81 -9.57 8.29
CA GLU A 66 -9.98 -9.93 9.44
C GLU A 66 -8.99 -8.81 9.79
N MET A 67 -8.34 -8.23 8.77
CA MET A 67 -7.38 -7.13 8.94
C MET A 67 -8.03 -5.89 9.55
N MET A 68 -9.11 -5.43 8.92
CA MET A 68 -9.80 -4.20 9.33
C MET A 68 -10.40 -4.33 10.72
N PHE A 69 -10.98 -5.50 11.05
CA PHE A 69 -11.59 -5.73 12.35
C PHE A 69 -10.56 -5.88 13.46
N THR A 70 -9.46 -6.61 13.24
CA THR A 70 -8.40 -6.73 14.25
C THR A 70 -7.75 -5.37 14.52
N SER A 71 -7.49 -4.60 13.47
CA SER A 71 -7.01 -3.22 13.62
C SER A 71 -7.99 -2.34 14.40
N ALA A 72 -9.29 -2.46 14.12
CA ALA A 72 -10.31 -1.70 14.82
C ALA A 72 -10.38 -2.07 16.31
N ILE A 73 -10.37 -3.37 16.62
CA ILE A 73 -10.35 -3.88 18.00
C ILE A 73 -9.13 -3.36 18.75
N LEU A 74 -7.92 -3.46 18.18
CA LEU A 74 -6.71 -2.96 18.82
C LEU A 74 -6.73 -1.42 18.99
N GLY A 75 -7.27 -0.71 18.00
CA GLY A 75 -7.44 0.74 18.05
C GLY A 75 -8.34 1.17 19.22
N VAL A 76 -9.47 0.49 19.42
CA VAL A 76 -10.39 0.83 20.52
C VAL A 76 -10.00 0.23 21.86
N SER A 77 -9.26 -0.89 21.90
CA SER A 77 -8.90 -1.57 23.15
C SER A 77 -7.63 -1.01 23.80
N ASN A 78 -6.63 -0.57 23.02
CA ASN A 78 -5.34 -0.14 23.55
C ASN A 78 -5.40 1.25 24.20
N PRO A 79 -5.27 1.38 25.54
CA PRO A 79 -5.44 2.65 26.24
C PRO A 79 -4.36 3.69 25.91
N ARG A 80 -3.21 3.27 25.36
CA ARG A 80 -2.12 4.18 24.99
C ARG A 80 -2.29 4.61 23.53
N GLN A 81 -2.73 5.85 23.32
CA GLN A 81 -2.70 6.49 22.01
C GLN A 81 -1.24 6.67 21.57
N LEU A 82 -0.92 6.19 20.37
CA LEU A 82 0.41 6.39 19.80
C LEU A 82 0.53 7.81 19.25
N LYS A 83 1.74 8.37 19.25
CA LYS A 83 2.05 9.68 18.70
C LYS A 83 3.00 9.55 17.52
N ALA A 84 2.64 10.19 16.42
CA ALA A 84 3.51 10.35 15.26
C ALA A 84 3.90 11.83 15.10
N CYS A 85 5.21 12.11 15.00
CA CYS A 85 5.70 13.40 14.57
C CYS A 85 5.71 13.45 13.04
N TYR A 86 4.98 14.41 12.46
CA TYR A 86 4.97 14.63 11.02
C TYR A 86 5.85 15.83 10.69
N VAL A 87 6.95 15.59 9.99
CA VAL A 87 7.93 16.62 9.68
C VAL A 87 7.35 17.61 8.68
N GLN A 88 7.62 18.89 8.93
CA GLN A 88 7.24 20.02 8.09
C GLN A 88 8.38 21.03 8.00
N GLY A 89 8.46 21.69 6.86
CA GLY A 89 9.40 22.79 6.62
C GLY A 89 10.15 22.66 5.31
N HIS A 90 10.08 21.50 4.67
CA HIS A 90 10.86 21.16 3.48
C HIS A 90 9.99 20.86 2.27
N GLY A 91 8.70 21.19 2.32
CA GLY A 91 7.76 20.99 1.22
C GLY A 91 7.04 19.64 1.22
N GLU A 92 6.99 18.99 2.39
CA GLU A 92 6.23 17.75 2.61
C GLU A 92 4.74 17.90 2.25
N HIS A 93 4.10 16.77 1.97
CA HIS A 93 2.67 16.73 1.70
C HIS A 93 1.85 17.24 2.89
N ASP A 94 0.79 18.00 2.61
CA ASP A 94 -0.10 18.54 3.65
C ASP A 94 -1.17 17.49 4.06
N LEU A 95 -1.17 17.15 5.35
CA LEU A 95 -2.10 16.20 5.97
C LEU A 95 -3.55 16.67 5.99
N GLU A 96 -3.83 17.96 5.80
CA GLU A 96 -5.19 18.49 5.79
C GLU A 96 -5.67 18.80 4.37
N SER A 97 -4.78 18.73 3.36
CA SER A 97 -5.13 19.02 1.98
C SER A 97 -5.95 17.90 1.35
N ASP A 98 -7.04 18.30 0.69
CA ASP A 98 -7.93 17.45 -0.12
C ASP A 98 -7.47 17.30 -1.59
N ASN A 99 -6.33 17.89 -1.95
CA ASN A 99 -5.77 17.76 -3.29
C ASN A 99 -5.62 16.29 -3.67
N LYS A 100 -6.09 15.92 -4.87
CA LYS A 100 -6.15 14.52 -5.31
C LYS A 100 -4.78 13.83 -5.34
N LEU A 101 -3.75 14.51 -5.83
CA LEU A 101 -2.45 13.89 -6.08
C LEU A 101 -1.46 14.14 -4.94
N MET A 102 -1.43 15.37 -4.44
CA MET A 102 -0.44 15.83 -3.47
C MET A 102 -1.00 16.02 -2.06
N GLY A 103 -2.31 15.94 -1.87
CA GLY A 103 -2.95 16.04 -0.55
C GLY A 103 -2.92 14.70 0.19
N TYR A 104 -2.80 14.76 1.51
CA TYR A 104 -2.61 13.60 2.38
C TYR A 104 -3.73 13.41 3.42
N SER A 105 -4.88 14.08 3.27
CA SER A 105 -6.02 13.96 4.19
C SER A 105 -6.49 12.52 4.42
N LYS A 106 -6.49 11.67 3.39
CA LYS A 106 -6.81 10.24 3.55
C LYS A 106 -5.73 9.44 4.27
N PHE A 107 -4.46 9.80 4.10
CA PHE A 107 -3.39 9.20 4.88
C PHE A 107 -3.50 9.61 6.36
N ASN A 108 -3.85 10.86 6.64
CA ASN A 108 -4.15 11.34 7.98
C ASN A 108 -5.36 10.62 8.60
N GLU A 109 -6.42 10.36 7.83
CA GLU A 109 -7.51 9.48 8.24
C GLU A 109 -7.02 8.08 8.60
N LEU A 110 -6.16 7.46 7.78
CA LEU A 110 -5.59 6.15 8.07
C LEU A 110 -4.77 6.14 9.38
N LEU A 111 -4.01 7.20 9.67
CA LEU A 111 -3.28 7.33 10.94
C LEU A 111 -4.25 7.41 12.13
N ARG A 112 -5.30 8.25 12.02
CA ARG A 112 -6.35 8.38 13.03
C ARG A 112 -7.10 7.06 13.26
N ASP A 113 -7.42 6.35 12.18
CA ASP A 113 -8.06 5.03 12.20
C ASP A 113 -7.23 3.97 12.94
N ASN A 114 -5.91 4.15 12.98
CA ASN A 114 -4.99 3.29 13.73
C ASN A 114 -4.73 3.77 15.17
N ASN A 115 -5.54 4.72 15.66
CA ASN A 115 -5.40 5.37 16.97
C ASN A 115 -4.01 6.02 17.15
N ILE A 116 -3.57 6.73 16.13
CA ILE A 116 -2.32 7.50 16.13
C ILE A 116 -2.67 8.98 16.09
N GLN A 117 -2.22 9.71 17.11
CA GLN A 117 -2.25 11.16 17.15
C GLN A 117 -1.06 11.71 16.38
N VAL A 118 -1.33 12.52 15.36
CA VAL A 118 -0.29 13.18 14.58
C VAL A 118 -0.03 14.56 15.15
N GLN A 119 1.24 14.91 15.33
CA GLN A 119 1.69 16.24 15.72
C GLN A 119 2.66 16.79 14.67
N PRO A 120 2.44 18.00 14.14
CA PRO A 120 3.43 18.66 13.29
C PRO A 120 4.76 18.85 14.03
N LEU A 121 5.86 18.66 13.33
CA LEU A 121 7.22 18.84 13.85
C LEU A 121 8.04 19.64 12.84
N ARG A 122 8.67 20.72 13.30
CA ARG A 122 9.76 21.37 12.57
C ARG A 122 11.08 21.04 13.25
N LEU A 123 12.08 20.63 12.48
CA LEU A 123 13.39 20.24 13.02
C LEU A 123 14.33 21.43 13.26
N ASP A 124 14.08 22.56 12.62
CA ASP A 124 14.83 23.83 12.73
C ASP A 124 14.66 24.58 14.07
N GLY A 125 13.69 24.18 14.90
CA GLY A 125 13.45 24.82 16.21
C GLY A 125 14.55 24.54 17.25
N PRO A 126 14.65 25.33 18.34
CA PRO A 126 15.69 25.14 19.36
C PRO A 126 15.49 23.92 20.28
N GLY A 127 14.34 23.25 20.21
CA GLY A 127 13.98 22.12 21.07
C GLY A 127 14.47 20.76 20.58
N GLU A 128 14.49 19.79 21.52
CA GLU A 128 14.60 18.37 21.21
C GLU A 128 13.36 17.86 20.47
N VAL A 129 13.49 16.72 19.78
CA VAL A 129 12.37 16.05 19.12
C VAL A 129 11.35 15.64 20.21
N PRO A 130 10.06 16.00 20.10
CA PRO A 130 9.03 15.60 21.05
C PRO A 130 8.94 14.08 21.20
N ASP A 131 8.44 13.58 22.34
CA ASP A 131 8.19 12.15 22.53
C ASP A 131 7.10 11.65 21.55
N CYS A 132 7.56 11.05 20.45
CA CYS A 132 6.74 10.37 19.46
C CYS A 132 7.34 9.02 19.07
N GLN A 133 6.47 8.03 18.91
CA GLN A 133 6.87 6.65 18.60
C GLN A 133 7.14 6.44 17.11
N LEU A 134 6.76 7.39 16.27
CA LEU A 134 7.01 7.36 14.82
C LEU A 134 7.29 8.78 14.33
N MET A 135 8.32 8.94 13.50
CA MET A 135 8.53 10.13 12.70
C MET A 135 8.16 9.83 11.25
N ILE A 136 7.45 10.76 10.60
CA ILE A 136 7.05 10.65 9.20
C ILE A 136 7.62 11.84 8.43
N ILE A 137 8.37 11.57 7.37
CA ILE A 137 8.91 12.54 6.43
C ILE A 137 8.34 12.21 5.06
N ALA A 138 7.34 12.97 4.61
CA ALA A 138 6.55 12.62 3.44
C ALA A 138 6.78 13.60 2.28
N GLY A 139 7.70 13.22 1.38
CA GLY A 139 7.96 13.94 0.15
C GLY A 139 8.64 15.30 0.30
N PRO A 140 9.71 15.45 1.11
CA PRO A 140 10.44 16.71 1.20
C PRO A 140 11.04 17.07 -0.17
N LYS A 141 11.02 18.37 -0.47
CA LYS A 141 11.43 18.98 -1.74
C LYS A 141 12.68 19.85 -1.61
N THR A 142 13.07 20.21 -0.38
CA THR A 142 14.27 21.02 -0.10
C THR A 142 15.23 20.31 0.84
N ALA A 143 16.47 20.80 0.88
CA ALA A 143 17.52 20.25 1.72
C ALA A 143 17.28 20.49 3.22
N PHE A 144 17.58 19.48 4.03
CA PHE A 144 17.67 19.57 5.48
C PHE A 144 19.03 20.17 5.87
N LEU A 145 19.03 20.98 6.92
CA LEU A 145 20.25 21.52 7.52
C LEU A 145 20.99 20.41 8.29
N PRO A 146 22.33 20.50 8.44
CA PRO A 146 23.11 19.51 9.18
C PRO A 146 22.60 19.27 10.61
N GLU A 147 22.17 20.32 11.31
CA GLU A 147 21.59 20.24 12.65
C GLU A 147 20.25 19.49 12.69
N GLU A 148 19.44 19.57 11.64
CA GLU A 148 18.19 18.83 11.53
C GLU A 148 18.46 17.34 11.34
N LEU A 149 19.42 17.01 10.48
CA LEU A 149 19.87 15.62 10.26
C LEU A 149 20.52 15.03 11.53
N ALA A 150 21.22 15.85 12.33
CA ALA A 150 21.79 15.43 13.60
C ALA A 150 20.69 15.08 14.64
N LYS A 151 19.59 15.83 14.68
CA LYS A 151 18.43 15.51 15.52
C LYS A 151 17.74 14.22 15.07
N LEU A 152 17.61 14.03 13.75
CA LEU A 152 17.05 12.80 13.18
C LEU A 152 17.93 11.59 13.53
N ASP A 153 19.26 11.73 13.43
CA ASP A 153 20.22 10.70 13.83
C ASP A 153 20.08 10.34 15.32
N GLN A 154 20.02 11.36 16.20
CA GLN A 154 19.83 11.16 17.64
C GLN A 154 18.52 10.44 17.94
N TYR A 155 17.42 10.85 17.30
CA TYR A 155 16.11 10.20 17.42
C TYR A 155 16.19 8.71 17.07
N LEU A 156 16.79 8.37 15.93
CA LEU A 156 16.92 6.97 15.53
C LEU A 156 17.87 6.18 16.42
N LYS A 157 19.00 6.75 16.87
CA LYS A 157 19.93 6.08 17.81
C LYS A 157 19.29 5.71 19.14
N GLN A 158 18.22 6.40 19.53
CA GLN A 158 17.44 6.10 20.74
C GLN A 158 16.33 5.05 20.51
N GLY A 159 16.32 4.37 19.37
CA GLY A 159 15.29 3.39 19.02
C GLY A 159 14.05 4.00 18.35
N GLY A 160 14.18 5.23 17.83
CA GLY A 160 13.13 5.89 17.05
C GLY A 160 12.75 5.12 15.79
N ARG A 161 11.53 5.37 15.29
CA ARG A 161 11.02 4.73 14.07
C ARG A 161 10.74 5.79 13.02
N LEU A 162 11.12 5.55 11.77
CA LEU A 162 11.01 6.54 10.70
C LEU A 162 10.30 5.96 9.49
N TRP A 163 9.31 6.68 8.98
CA TRP A 163 8.78 6.46 7.66
C TRP A 163 9.19 7.62 6.76
N VAL A 164 10.02 7.35 5.77
CA VAL A 164 10.47 8.35 4.80
C VAL A 164 9.98 7.99 3.41
N LEU A 165 9.33 8.95 2.76
CA LEU A 165 8.83 8.85 1.40
C LEU A 165 9.50 9.92 0.56
N PHE A 166 10.15 9.54 -0.53
CA PHE A 166 10.80 10.48 -1.42
C PHE A 166 9.85 10.95 -2.52
N ASN A 167 9.96 12.23 -2.90
CA ASN A 167 9.23 12.79 -4.03
C ASN A 167 10.16 12.92 -5.24
N TYR A 168 9.64 12.61 -6.43
CA TYR A 168 10.37 12.79 -7.69
C TYR A 168 10.69 14.27 -7.96
N GLU A 169 9.89 15.21 -7.46
CA GLU A 169 10.12 16.65 -7.59
C GLU A 169 11.44 17.10 -6.93
N ALA A 170 11.97 16.31 -5.98
CA ALA A 170 13.22 16.59 -5.29
C ALA A 170 14.46 15.98 -5.98
N VAL A 171 14.32 15.26 -7.11
CA VAL A 171 15.44 14.52 -7.72
C VAL A 171 16.62 15.44 -8.13
N GLU A 172 16.31 16.64 -8.64
CA GLU A 172 17.32 17.62 -9.04
C GLU A 172 17.96 18.34 -7.83
N GLN A 173 17.31 18.31 -6.65
CA GLN A 173 17.77 18.98 -5.42
C GLN A 173 17.85 18.00 -4.25
N PRO A 174 19.02 17.39 -4.00
CA PRO A 174 19.20 16.43 -2.91
C PRO A 174 18.76 17.00 -1.57
N THR A 175 17.98 16.21 -0.84
CA THR A 175 17.43 16.62 0.46
C THR A 175 18.45 16.48 1.60
N GLY A 176 19.52 15.71 1.38
CA GLY A 176 20.47 15.29 2.42
C GLY A 176 20.05 13.99 3.11
N LEU A 177 18.77 13.61 3.04
CA LEU A 177 18.28 12.32 3.51
C LEU A 177 18.91 11.15 2.74
N GLU A 178 19.24 11.35 1.46
CA GLU A 178 19.91 10.33 0.64
C GLU A 178 21.25 9.92 1.26
N GLN A 179 22.06 10.89 1.67
CA GLN A 179 23.35 10.64 2.31
C GLN A 179 23.16 10.09 3.73
N PHE A 180 22.19 10.63 4.48
CA PHE A 180 21.85 10.15 5.82
C PHE A 180 21.50 8.65 5.82
N LEU A 181 20.66 8.20 4.87
CA LEU A 181 20.21 6.81 4.78
C LEU A 181 21.31 5.81 4.38
N GLN A 182 22.42 6.26 3.81
CA GLN A 182 23.57 5.39 3.54
C GLN A 182 24.15 4.81 4.84
N SER A 183 24.14 5.58 5.94
CA SER A 183 24.55 5.10 7.26
C SER A 183 23.60 4.02 7.84
N TRP A 184 22.40 3.91 7.26
CA TRP A 184 21.39 2.90 7.54
C TRP A 184 21.37 1.78 6.48
N GLY A 185 22.37 1.74 5.59
CA GLY A 185 22.52 0.70 4.57
C GLY A 185 21.55 0.83 3.40
N VAL A 186 20.93 1.99 3.20
CA VAL A 186 20.00 2.25 2.10
C VAL A 186 20.56 3.32 1.18
N GLU A 187 20.57 3.02 -0.13
CA GLU A 187 20.92 3.96 -1.18
C GLU A 187 19.65 4.43 -1.89
N VAL A 188 19.45 5.75 -1.94
CA VAL A 188 18.32 6.35 -2.67
C VAL A 188 18.85 7.04 -3.92
N GLY A 189 18.43 6.55 -5.08
CA GLY A 189 18.91 7.04 -6.37
C GLY A 189 18.42 8.45 -6.68
N ARG A 190 19.25 9.25 -7.37
CA ARG A 190 18.84 10.52 -7.98
C ARG A 190 18.32 10.27 -9.39
N ASN A 191 17.19 9.58 -9.45
CA ASN A 191 16.63 9.06 -10.68
C ASN A 191 15.11 8.91 -10.55
N ALA A 192 14.44 8.70 -11.68
CA ALA A 192 13.08 8.21 -11.71
C ALA A 192 13.09 6.78 -12.29
N VAL A 193 12.25 5.92 -11.72
CA VAL A 193 12.10 4.53 -12.14
C VAL A 193 10.78 4.41 -12.89
N ILE A 194 10.85 3.85 -14.10
CA ILE A 194 9.68 3.53 -14.92
C ILE A 194 9.67 2.02 -15.21
N ASP A 195 8.50 1.45 -15.44
CA ASP A 195 8.37 0.08 -15.93
C ASP A 195 7.43 0.09 -17.14
N PRO A 196 7.99 0.10 -18.37
CA PRO A 196 7.21 0.19 -19.60
C PRO A 196 6.23 -0.97 -19.81
N GLU A 197 6.41 -2.11 -19.13
CA GLU A 197 5.49 -3.25 -19.23
C GLU A 197 4.36 -3.18 -18.21
N HIS A 198 4.54 -2.43 -17.13
CA HIS A 198 3.62 -2.37 -16.01
C HIS A 198 3.19 -0.92 -15.74
N THR A 199 2.67 -0.23 -16.75
CA THR A 199 2.19 1.17 -16.67
C THR A 199 0.79 1.33 -17.28
N VAL A 200 -0.03 2.24 -16.75
CA VAL A 200 -1.37 2.55 -17.29
C VAL A 200 -1.37 3.84 -18.12
N THR A 201 -0.65 4.88 -17.68
CA THR A 201 -0.69 6.23 -18.23
C THR A 201 0.65 6.74 -18.76
N ARG A 202 1.78 6.05 -18.45
CA ARG A 202 3.19 6.24 -18.88
C ARG A 202 4.15 6.51 -17.73
N TYR A 203 3.74 7.34 -16.77
CA TYR A 203 4.59 7.81 -15.67
C TYR A 203 4.28 7.11 -14.34
N ASP A 204 3.17 6.38 -14.32
CA ASP A 204 2.84 5.45 -13.26
C ASP A 204 3.44 4.07 -13.51
N MET A 205 3.54 3.31 -12.43
CA MET A 205 3.93 1.91 -12.45
C MET A 205 3.05 1.11 -11.51
N VAL A 206 2.71 -0.10 -11.94
CA VAL A 206 2.08 -1.12 -11.12
C VAL A 206 3.13 -2.11 -10.64
N VAL A 207 3.42 -2.10 -9.34
CA VAL A 207 4.41 -2.97 -8.70
C VAL A 207 3.73 -4.24 -8.19
N SER A 208 4.23 -5.39 -8.61
CA SER A 208 3.72 -6.72 -8.22
C SER A 208 4.77 -7.66 -7.62
N GLN A 209 6.04 -7.27 -7.63
CA GLN A 209 7.14 -8.07 -7.10
C GLN A 209 7.48 -7.64 -5.68
N PHE A 210 7.22 -8.51 -4.70
CA PHE A 210 7.40 -8.23 -3.27
C PHE A 210 8.41 -9.14 -2.60
N GLY A 211 9.16 -8.59 -1.66
CA GLY A 211 10.06 -9.34 -0.79
C GLY A 211 9.33 -10.12 0.31
N GLY A 212 10.07 -10.98 1.02
CA GLY A 212 9.54 -11.84 2.10
C GLY A 212 9.34 -11.15 3.47
N HIS A 213 9.63 -9.86 3.57
CA HIS A 213 9.55 -9.09 4.82
C HIS A 213 8.10 -9.02 5.35
N ALA A 214 7.92 -8.85 6.67
CA ALA A 214 6.61 -8.85 7.32
C ALA A 214 5.63 -7.80 6.75
N VAL A 215 6.14 -6.67 6.25
CA VAL A 215 5.35 -5.61 5.61
C VAL A 215 4.87 -6.00 4.20
N SER A 216 5.70 -6.69 3.42
CA SER A 216 5.44 -6.98 2.00
C SER A 216 4.88 -8.39 1.76
N LYS A 217 5.13 -9.34 2.66
CA LYS A 217 4.66 -10.73 2.55
C LYS A 217 3.14 -10.86 2.41
N PRO A 218 2.29 -10.08 3.13
CA PRO A 218 0.84 -10.12 2.92
C PRO A 218 0.39 -9.57 1.56
N LEU A 219 1.28 -8.93 0.80
CA LEU A 219 1.03 -8.31 -0.49
C LEU A 219 1.53 -9.13 -1.67
N LEU A 220 2.04 -10.35 -1.46
CA LEU A 220 2.60 -11.22 -2.53
C LEU A 220 1.64 -11.51 -3.70
N GLN A 221 0.33 -11.31 -3.51
CA GLN A 221 -0.71 -11.49 -4.55
C GLN A 221 -1.46 -10.18 -4.84
N SER A 222 -0.95 -9.07 -4.34
CA SER A 222 -1.49 -7.72 -4.48
C SER A 222 -0.65 -6.93 -5.48
N HIS A 223 -1.06 -5.69 -5.73
CA HIS A 223 -0.33 -4.76 -6.59
C HIS A 223 -0.28 -3.38 -5.91
N LEU A 224 0.77 -2.61 -6.11
CA LEU A 224 0.86 -1.21 -5.69
C LEU A 224 0.88 -0.30 -6.90
N TYR A 225 0.23 0.86 -6.80
CA TYR A 225 0.26 1.90 -7.82
C TYR A 225 1.23 2.99 -7.38
N MET A 226 2.29 3.22 -8.14
CA MET A 226 3.31 4.24 -7.85
C MET A 226 3.41 5.24 -8.99
N LEU A 227 3.83 6.47 -8.70
CA LEU A 227 4.08 7.51 -9.69
C LEU A 227 5.52 7.99 -9.58
N LEU A 228 6.32 7.68 -10.61
CA LEU A 228 7.72 8.08 -10.72
C LEU A 228 8.56 7.80 -9.45
N PRO A 229 8.55 6.57 -8.88
CA PRO A 229 9.39 6.27 -7.75
C PRO A 229 10.87 6.47 -8.06
N ARG A 230 11.63 6.88 -7.06
CA ARG A 230 13.10 6.82 -7.05
C ARG A 230 13.55 5.40 -6.67
N THR A 231 14.77 5.05 -7.09
CA THR A 231 15.40 3.80 -6.63
C THR A 231 15.62 3.83 -5.12
N VAL A 232 15.34 2.73 -4.42
CA VAL A 232 15.66 2.50 -3.00
C VAL A 232 16.34 1.15 -2.88
N ALA A 233 17.67 1.14 -2.91
CA ALA A 233 18.48 -0.07 -2.95
C ALA A 233 19.14 -0.39 -1.61
N LYS A 234 19.37 -1.68 -1.38
CA LYS A 234 20.17 -2.16 -0.25
C LYS A 234 21.66 -2.00 -0.54
N MET A 235 22.38 -1.37 0.38
CA MET A 235 23.84 -1.33 0.38
C MET A 235 24.43 -2.53 1.12
N LYS A 236 25.65 -2.92 0.74
CA LYS A 236 26.42 -3.90 1.50
C LYS A 236 26.90 -3.25 2.80
N THR A 237 26.37 -3.71 3.92
CA THR A 237 26.82 -3.34 5.26
C THR A 237 27.54 -4.53 5.91
N SER A 238 28.47 -4.28 6.82
CA SER A 238 29.25 -5.31 7.51
C SER A 238 29.40 -4.96 9.00
N GLY A 239 29.47 -5.97 9.85
CA GLY A 239 29.56 -5.82 11.32
C GLY A 239 28.37 -6.43 12.05
N SER A 240 28.56 -6.74 13.34
CA SER A 240 27.53 -7.36 14.18
C SER A 240 26.35 -6.44 14.49
N ASP A 241 26.56 -5.12 14.43
CA ASP A 241 25.54 -4.07 14.62
C ASP A 241 25.18 -3.35 13.30
N ALA A 242 25.46 -4.01 12.17
CA ALA A 242 25.11 -3.47 10.85
C ALA A 242 23.58 -3.41 10.69
N PRO A 243 23.03 -2.34 10.08
CA PRO A 243 21.62 -2.26 9.72
C PRO A 243 21.20 -3.47 8.88
N GLN A 244 20.10 -4.12 9.26
CA GLN A 244 19.48 -5.19 8.51
C GLN A 244 18.49 -4.58 7.53
N VAL A 245 18.83 -4.63 6.25
CA VAL A 245 18.01 -4.05 5.17
C VAL A 245 17.36 -5.17 4.37
N GLU A 246 16.05 -5.06 4.16
CA GLU A 246 15.27 -5.94 3.29
C GLU A 246 14.53 -5.11 2.24
N VAL A 247 14.66 -5.49 0.97
CA VAL A 247 13.90 -4.87 -0.12
C VAL A 247 12.45 -5.34 -0.03
N LEU A 248 11.51 -4.39 0.00
CA LEU A 248 10.09 -4.68 0.14
C LEU A 248 9.41 -4.91 -1.21
N ALA A 249 9.81 -4.14 -2.22
CA ALA A 249 9.19 -4.19 -3.54
C ALA A 249 10.17 -3.79 -4.65
N THR A 250 10.02 -4.40 -5.82
CA THR A 250 10.82 -4.13 -7.02
C THR A 250 9.93 -3.96 -8.25
N THR A 251 10.47 -3.35 -9.30
CA THR A 251 9.88 -3.40 -10.64
C THR A 251 9.85 -4.83 -11.20
N GLY A 252 9.25 -5.01 -12.38
CA GLY A 252 9.51 -6.18 -13.22
C GLY A 252 10.92 -6.18 -13.81
N GLU A 253 11.23 -7.20 -14.60
CA GLU A 253 12.57 -7.42 -15.20
C GLU A 253 12.98 -6.34 -16.21
N ARG A 254 12.02 -5.57 -16.72
CA ARG A 254 12.25 -4.47 -17.68
C ARG A 254 12.06 -3.08 -17.07
N GLY A 255 12.11 -2.98 -15.75
CA GLY A 255 12.23 -1.68 -15.08
C GLY A 255 13.42 -0.89 -15.63
N ARG A 256 13.27 0.42 -15.72
CA ARG A 256 14.29 1.32 -16.26
C ARG A 256 14.55 2.48 -15.32
N VAL A 257 15.82 2.79 -15.13
CA VAL A 257 16.26 3.91 -14.28
C VAL A 257 16.65 5.09 -15.17
N ILE A 258 15.89 6.18 -15.08
CA ILE A 258 16.12 7.41 -15.82
C ILE A 258 16.89 8.38 -14.95
N THR A 259 18.13 8.69 -15.34
CA THR A 259 18.99 9.64 -14.64
C THR A 259 19.05 11.01 -15.32
N ASP A 260 18.78 11.10 -16.63
CA ASP A 260 18.69 12.38 -17.34
C ASP A 260 17.31 13.01 -17.08
N ILE A 261 17.25 13.82 -16.03
CA ILE A 261 16.07 14.58 -15.61
C ILE A 261 16.47 16.04 -15.58
N ARG A 262 15.76 16.86 -16.37
CA ARG A 262 16.07 18.28 -16.52
C ARG A 262 14.78 19.07 -16.43
N LYS A 263 14.72 20.02 -15.50
CA LYS A 263 13.52 20.85 -15.28
C LYS A 263 12.26 20.00 -15.02
N GLY A 264 12.40 18.91 -14.28
CA GLY A 264 11.33 17.96 -13.99
C GLY A 264 10.91 17.05 -15.15
N GLU A 265 11.54 17.16 -16.33
CA GLU A 265 11.25 16.30 -17.48
C GLU A 265 12.27 15.17 -17.60
N MET A 266 11.75 13.94 -17.70
CA MET A 266 12.55 12.73 -17.93
C MET A 266 12.93 12.59 -19.40
N HIS A 267 14.19 12.24 -19.66
CA HIS A 267 14.70 11.99 -21.01
C HIS A 267 15.25 10.56 -21.13
N PRO A 268 14.39 9.56 -21.35
CA PRO A 268 14.83 8.18 -21.50
C PRO A 268 15.77 8.00 -22.69
N SER A 269 16.84 7.23 -22.47
CA SER A 269 17.89 6.94 -23.44
C SER A 269 18.14 5.43 -23.56
N GLN A 270 18.88 5.00 -24.59
CA GLN A 270 19.31 3.60 -24.70
C GLN A 270 20.40 3.23 -23.69
N GLY A 271 21.06 4.21 -23.06
CA GLY A 271 22.09 3.99 -22.04
C GLY A 271 21.53 3.83 -20.63
N ASP A 272 20.22 4.02 -20.45
CA ASP A 272 19.56 3.87 -19.16
C ASP A 272 19.68 2.42 -18.66
N PHE A 273 19.87 2.24 -17.35
CA PHE A 273 19.86 0.91 -16.77
C PHE A 273 18.49 0.25 -16.98
N VAL A 274 18.48 -1.00 -17.43
CA VAL A 274 17.28 -1.85 -17.57
C VAL A 274 17.45 -3.12 -16.76
N GLY A 275 16.49 -3.42 -15.89
CA GLY A 275 16.49 -4.58 -15.02
C GLY A 275 15.46 -4.47 -13.90
N THR A 276 15.51 -5.42 -12.96
CA THR A 276 14.74 -5.34 -11.72
C THR A 276 15.31 -4.24 -10.81
N VAL A 277 14.51 -3.22 -10.51
CA VAL A 277 14.90 -2.06 -9.70
C VAL A 277 14.14 -2.06 -8.37
N PRO A 278 14.83 -1.98 -7.22
CA PRO A 278 14.16 -1.86 -5.93
C PRO A 278 13.66 -0.43 -5.69
N VAL A 279 12.44 -0.30 -5.16
CA VAL A 279 11.76 0.99 -4.95
C VAL A 279 11.30 1.20 -3.50
N MET A 280 11.43 0.18 -2.66
CA MET A 280 11.07 0.22 -1.25
C MET A 280 12.00 -0.67 -0.43
N ALA A 281 12.36 -0.21 0.77
CA ALA A 281 13.15 -0.99 1.72
C ALA A 281 12.65 -0.82 3.16
N ALA A 282 12.80 -1.88 3.95
CA ALA A 282 12.70 -1.84 5.41
C ALA A 282 14.09 -1.98 6.02
N VAL A 283 14.31 -1.30 7.14
CA VAL A 283 15.56 -1.37 7.90
C VAL A 283 15.25 -1.64 9.37
N GLU A 284 15.98 -2.56 9.97
CA GLU A 284 16.05 -2.72 11.43
C GLU A 284 17.50 -2.58 11.89
N LYS A 285 17.72 -1.84 12.98
CA LYS A 285 19.04 -1.69 13.60
C LYS A 285 18.88 -1.60 15.12
N GLY A 286 19.75 -2.28 15.87
CA GLY A 286 19.59 -2.43 17.31
C GLY A 286 18.61 -3.55 17.69
N GLY A 287 18.74 -4.05 18.93
CA GLY A 287 18.01 -5.23 19.43
C GLY A 287 18.82 -6.54 19.32
N LEU A 288 18.61 -7.47 20.27
CA LEU A 288 19.23 -8.79 20.25
C LEU A 288 18.58 -9.66 19.17
N ARG A 289 19.38 -10.32 18.32
CA ARG A 289 18.90 -11.30 17.33
C ARG A 289 18.01 -12.34 18.00
N GLY A 290 16.74 -12.44 17.58
CA GLY A 290 15.81 -13.47 18.04
C GLY A 290 15.02 -13.15 19.32
N VAL A 291 15.15 -11.94 19.88
CA VAL A 291 14.29 -11.45 20.98
C VAL A 291 13.38 -10.35 20.44
N ASN A 292 12.09 -10.38 20.78
CA ASN A 292 11.10 -9.38 20.34
C ASN A 292 11.68 -7.97 20.45
N ALA A 293 11.83 -7.31 19.30
CA ALA A 293 12.51 -6.03 19.09
C ALA A 293 11.77 -4.81 19.70
N ASP A 294 10.99 -5.02 20.74
CA ASP A 294 10.10 -4.02 21.35
C ASP A 294 10.84 -3.07 22.29
N ARG A 295 12.12 -3.32 22.60
CA ARG A 295 12.97 -2.40 23.37
C ARG A 295 14.30 -2.15 22.66
N GLY A 296 14.45 -0.94 22.11
CA GLY A 296 15.74 -0.38 21.67
C GLY A 296 16.14 -0.64 20.21
N ALA A 297 15.27 -1.24 19.38
CA ALA A 297 15.51 -1.38 17.95
C ALA A 297 14.85 -0.24 17.17
N SER A 298 15.62 0.38 16.28
CA SER A 298 15.16 1.41 15.35
C SER A 298 14.65 0.73 14.08
N ARG A 299 13.49 1.20 13.58
CA ARG A 299 12.87 0.68 12.36
C ARG A 299 12.65 1.79 11.35
N LEU A 300 12.99 1.52 10.09
CA LEU A 300 12.74 2.45 8.99
C LEU A 300 11.93 1.76 7.89
N VAL A 301 10.98 2.48 7.29
CA VAL A 301 10.44 2.16 5.98
C VAL A 301 10.80 3.31 5.05
N VAL A 302 11.52 2.99 3.98
CA VAL A 302 11.96 3.94 2.95
C VAL A 302 11.22 3.62 1.66
N VAL A 303 10.51 4.59 1.11
CA VAL A 303 9.76 4.45 -0.14
C VAL A 303 10.23 5.51 -1.13
N GLY A 304 10.50 5.11 -2.37
CA GLY A 304 10.98 6.00 -3.43
C GLY A 304 9.92 6.96 -3.97
N ASP A 305 8.68 6.85 -3.52
CA ASP A 305 7.52 7.62 -3.99
C ASP A 305 6.71 8.09 -2.78
N SER A 306 6.38 9.38 -2.73
CA SER A 306 5.47 9.96 -1.77
C SER A 306 4.07 10.16 -2.37
N VAL A 307 3.95 10.24 -3.69
CA VAL A 307 2.66 10.38 -4.36
C VAL A 307 1.81 9.12 -4.20
N PHE A 308 2.37 7.93 -3.99
CA PHE A 308 1.56 6.70 -3.82
C PHE A 308 0.58 6.73 -2.61
N LEU A 309 0.81 7.61 -1.63
CA LEU A 309 -0.10 7.85 -0.48
C LEU A 309 -0.95 9.12 -0.61
N GLY A 310 -0.89 9.81 -1.75
CA GLY A 310 -1.81 10.91 -2.06
C GLY A 310 -3.28 10.46 -2.08
N ASN A 311 -4.21 11.40 -1.90
CA ASN A 311 -5.64 11.12 -1.71
C ASN A 311 -6.29 10.24 -2.80
N GLU A 312 -5.85 10.32 -4.04
CA GLU A 312 -6.34 9.47 -5.14
C GLU A 312 -5.63 8.12 -5.17
N THR A 313 -4.31 8.13 -5.03
CA THR A 313 -3.42 6.98 -5.20
C THR A 313 -3.44 6.05 -4.00
N ILE A 314 -3.68 6.53 -2.78
CA ILE A 314 -3.81 5.68 -1.59
C ILE A 314 -4.96 4.66 -1.75
N GLU A 315 -6.01 5.03 -2.48
CA GLU A 315 -7.15 4.15 -2.77
C GLU A 315 -6.95 3.26 -4.02
N LYS A 316 -5.81 3.38 -4.71
CA LYS A 316 -5.49 2.52 -5.86
C LYS A 316 -4.84 1.23 -5.37
N LEU A 317 -5.35 0.12 -5.91
CA LEU A 317 -4.82 -1.23 -5.68
C LEU A 317 -4.64 -1.49 -4.17
N ALA A 318 -3.45 -1.93 -3.73
CA ALA A 318 -3.17 -2.23 -2.33
C ALA A 318 -2.41 -1.12 -1.59
N ASN A 319 -2.38 0.13 -2.09
CA ASN A 319 -1.60 1.22 -1.47
C ASN A 319 -2.04 1.49 -0.02
N ARG A 320 -3.35 1.62 0.26
CA ARG A 320 -3.89 1.77 1.62
C ARG A 320 -3.51 0.58 2.52
N GLN A 321 -3.48 -0.63 1.96
CA GLN A 321 -3.10 -1.83 2.70
C GLN A 321 -1.60 -1.85 3.03
N PHE A 322 -0.74 -1.53 2.08
CA PHE A 322 0.69 -1.36 2.34
C PHE A 322 0.92 -0.32 3.44
N ALA A 323 0.23 0.82 3.36
CA ALA A 323 0.34 1.87 4.37
C ALA A 323 -0.02 1.36 5.77
N HIS A 324 -1.09 0.57 5.87
CA HIS A 324 -1.52 -0.06 7.12
C HIS A 324 -0.49 -1.06 7.66
N LEU A 325 0.06 -1.93 6.80
CA LEU A 325 1.07 -2.92 7.18
C LEU A 325 2.39 -2.27 7.61
N ALA A 326 2.87 -1.30 6.83
CA ALA A 326 4.08 -0.53 7.13
C ALA A 326 3.95 0.20 8.47
N LEU A 327 2.82 0.88 8.69
CA LEU A 327 2.54 1.60 9.93
C LEU A 327 2.56 0.67 11.14
N ASN A 328 1.86 -0.46 11.08
CA ASN A 328 1.77 -1.39 12.20
C ASN A 328 3.11 -2.07 12.51
N TRP A 329 3.92 -2.38 11.50
CA TRP A 329 5.29 -2.84 11.72
C TRP A 329 6.17 -1.75 12.32
N LEU A 330 6.08 -0.52 11.81
CA LEU A 330 6.82 0.63 12.31
C LEU A 330 6.49 0.95 13.75
N VAL A 331 5.29 0.70 14.26
CA VAL A 331 4.93 0.93 15.68
C VAL A 331 4.91 -0.33 16.54
N ALA A 332 5.54 -1.42 16.06
CA ALA A 332 5.68 -2.70 16.77
C ALA A 332 4.36 -3.37 17.18
N ARG A 333 3.32 -3.20 16.37
CA ARG A 333 2.12 -4.03 16.45
C ARG A 333 2.32 -5.28 15.60
N ASN A 334 3.37 -6.05 15.90
CA ASN A 334 3.80 -7.19 15.09
C ASN A 334 2.72 -8.29 14.97
N GLU A 335 1.81 -8.38 15.95
CA GLU A 335 0.65 -9.29 15.93
C GLU A 335 -0.28 -9.05 14.72
N LEU A 336 -0.30 -7.83 14.17
CA LEU A 336 -1.10 -7.48 12.99
C LEU A 336 -0.46 -7.91 11.65
N LEU A 337 0.80 -8.36 11.65
CA LEU A 337 1.56 -8.62 10.42
C LEU A 337 1.46 -10.08 9.95
N GLY A 338 1.23 -11.02 10.87
CA GLY A 338 1.29 -12.47 10.59
C GLY A 338 -0.05 -13.14 10.28
N ALA A 339 -1.15 -12.62 10.81
CA ALA A 339 -2.44 -13.32 10.79
C ALA A 339 -3.44 -12.83 9.71
N LEU A 340 -3.11 -11.78 8.95
CA LEU A 340 -4.13 -10.93 8.30
C LEU A 340 -3.89 -10.67 6.80
N ALA A 341 -3.22 -11.57 6.07
CA ALA A 341 -3.19 -11.46 4.60
C ALA A 341 -4.63 -11.57 4.05
N PRO A 342 -5.07 -10.66 3.17
CA PRO A 342 -6.40 -10.71 2.58
C PRO A 342 -6.64 -12.07 1.94
N ARG A 343 -7.73 -12.74 2.30
CA ARG A 343 -8.03 -14.05 1.72
C ARG A 343 -8.56 -13.84 0.31
N PRO A 344 -8.00 -14.54 -0.71
CA PRO A 344 -8.54 -14.46 -2.06
C PRO A 344 -9.97 -15.01 -2.05
N ILE A 345 -10.88 -14.27 -2.65
CA ILE A 345 -12.26 -14.76 -2.84
C ILE A 345 -12.18 -15.78 -3.99
N LYS A 346 -12.41 -17.06 -3.70
CA LYS A 346 -12.46 -18.11 -4.72
C LYS A 346 -13.73 -17.95 -5.56
N GLU A 347 -13.64 -17.21 -6.66
CA GLU A 347 -14.66 -17.25 -7.72
C GLU A 347 -14.38 -18.44 -8.65
N TYR A 348 -15.29 -19.42 -8.69
CA TYR A 348 -15.28 -20.44 -9.74
C TYR A 348 -15.87 -19.83 -11.02
N LYS A 349 -15.01 -19.25 -11.87
CA LYS A 349 -15.39 -18.85 -13.23
C LYS A 349 -15.07 -19.99 -14.19
N LEU A 350 -16.11 -20.56 -14.80
CA LEU A 350 -15.95 -21.38 -16.00
C LEU A 350 -15.50 -20.45 -17.14
N ILE A 351 -14.20 -20.39 -17.41
CA ILE A 351 -13.66 -19.69 -18.58
C ILE A 351 -13.91 -20.59 -19.80
N VAL A 352 -15.07 -20.41 -20.42
CA VAL A 352 -15.46 -21.12 -21.64
C VAL A 352 -14.95 -20.32 -22.84
N THR A 353 -14.02 -20.87 -23.62
CA THR A 353 -13.56 -20.25 -24.87
C THR A 353 -14.71 -20.13 -25.88
N LYS A 354 -14.62 -19.20 -26.85
CA LYS A 354 -15.66 -19.03 -27.90
C LYS A 354 -15.93 -20.34 -28.66
N SER A 355 -14.91 -21.18 -28.84
CA SER A 355 -15.04 -22.51 -29.45
C SER A 355 -15.80 -23.48 -28.54
N GLN A 356 -15.47 -23.53 -27.24
CA GLN A 356 -16.21 -24.36 -26.27
C GLN A 356 -17.67 -23.90 -26.13
N MET A 357 -17.95 -22.59 -26.18
CA MET A 357 -19.31 -22.06 -26.12
C MET A 357 -20.11 -22.44 -27.37
N THR A 358 -19.49 -22.41 -28.55
CA THR A 358 -20.11 -22.81 -29.82
C THR A 358 -20.41 -24.30 -29.82
N ASN A 359 -19.46 -25.13 -29.38
CA ASN A 359 -19.64 -26.58 -29.29
C ASN A 359 -20.71 -26.95 -28.25
N LEU A 360 -20.72 -26.29 -27.10
CA LEU A 360 -21.74 -26.48 -26.08
C LEU A 360 -23.12 -26.07 -26.59
N ARG A 361 -23.21 -24.95 -27.32
CA ARG A 361 -24.46 -24.47 -27.93
C ARG A 361 -25.00 -25.47 -28.95
N TRP A 362 -24.18 -25.99 -29.85
CA TRP A 362 -24.61 -27.02 -30.82
C TRP A 362 -24.92 -28.36 -30.16
N GLY A 363 -24.17 -28.76 -29.13
CA GLY A 363 -24.46 -29.96 -28.34
C GLY A 363 -25.83 -29.88 -27.65
N LEU A 364 -26.17 -28.74 -27.05
CA LEU A 364 -27.44 -28.53 -26.36
C LEU A 364 -28.62 -28.32 -27.32
N LEU A 365 -28.46 -27.52 -28.39
CA LEU A 365 -29.56 -27.17 -29.31
C LEU A 365 -29.79 -28.19 -30.41
N ALA A 366 -28.76 -28.87 -30.90
CA ALA A 366 -28.88 -29.85 -31.98
C ALA A 366 -28.55 -31.27 -31.54
N GLY A 367 -27.54 -31.45 -30.68
CA GLY A 367 -27.12 -32.77 -30.21
C GLY A 367 -28.20 -33.49 -29.40
N MET A 368 -28.79 -32.83 -28.40
CA MET A 368 -29.84 -33.42 -27.57
C MET A 368 -31.16 -33.65 -28.34
N PRO A 369 -31.75 -32.65 -29.03
CA PRO A 369 -32.96 -32.89 -29.81
C PRO A 369 -32.75 -33.87 -30.96
N GLY A 370 -31.57 -33.83 -31.61
CA GLY A 370 -31.19 -34.73 -32.69
C GLY A 370 -31.04 -36.18 -32.24
N SER A 371 -30.49 -36.44 -31.05
CA SER A 371 -30.36 -37.80 -30.52
C SER A 371 -31.73 -38.42 -30.20
N VAL A 372 -32.66 -37.62 -29.66
CA VAL A 372 -34.04 -38.04 -29.42
C VAL A 372 -34.76 -38.35 -30.74
N LEU A 373 -34.61 -37.50 -31.76
CA LEU A 373 -35.19 -37.74 -33.08
C LEU A 373 -34.60 -38.99 -33.77
N LEU A 374 -33.30 -39.20 -33.67
CA LEU A 374 -32.63 -40.40 -34.21
C LEU A 374 -33.13 -41.67 -33.55
N LEU A 375 -33.22 -41.69 -32.21
CA LEU A 375 -33.75 -42.83 -31.48
C LEU A 375 -35.23 -43.08 -31.81
N GLY A 376 -36.03 -42.02 -31.89
CA GLY A 376 -37.43 -42.11 -32.32
C GLY A 376 -37.57 -42.65 -33.74
N GLY A 377 -36.74 -42.18 -34.68
CA GLY A 377 -36.70 -42.64 -36.06
C GLY A 377 -36.25 -44.10 -36.19
N LEU A 378 -35.24 -44.52 -35.45
CA LEU A 378 -34.78 -45.92 -35.40
C LEU A 378 -35.87 -46.85 -34.87
N VAL A 379 -36.56 -46.45 -33.80
CA VAL A 379 -37.70 -47.22 -33.25
C VAL A 379 -38.84 -47.30 -34.25
N TRP A 380 -39.15 -46.21 -34.95
CA TRP A 380 -40.18 -46.19 -35.99
C TRP A 380 -39.82 -47.10 -37.18
N PHE A 381 -38.58 -47.06 -37.65
CA PHE A 381 -38.11 -47.88 -38.77
C PHE A 381 -38.12 -49.37 -38.43
N ARG A 382 -37.69 -49.74 -37.22
CA ARG A 382 -37.73 -51.11 -36.70
C ARG A 382 -39.15 -51.63 -36.41
N ARG A 383 -40.16 -50.76 -36.36
CA ARG A 383 -41.57 -51.19 -36.23
C ARG A 383 -42.26 -51.37 -37.57
N ARG A 384 -41.69 -50.83 -38.64
CA ARG A 384 -42.28 -50.80 -39.99
C ARG A 384 -41.71 -51.89 -40.91
N HIS A 385 -40.52 -52.38 -40.60
CA HIS A 385 -39.94 -53.63 -41.06
C HIS A 385 -39.91 -54.62 -39.88
#